data_AF-A0A382TCH3-F1
#
_entry.id   AF-A0A382TCH3-F1
#
_cell.length_a   1.000
_cell.length_b   1.000
_cell.length_c   1.000
_cell.angle_alpha   90.00
_cell.angle_beta   90.00
_cell.angle_gamma   90.00
#
_symmetry.space_group_name_H-M   'P 1'
#
loop_
_entity.id
_entity.type
_entity.pdbx_description
1 polymer ?
#
loop_
_entity_poly.entity_id
_entity_poly.type
_entity_poly.pdbx_seq_one_letter_code
_entity_poly.pdbx_strand_id
1 'polypeptide(L)'
;TKGMLPVTLHPNEWLDGAMVISYSWGARGLETYFHQNHPIILDLYRRHQVKELTFTGVIATASSGLLDELNRNAMLASQIAKHTMHADAAIITKYAGGAPHSDMFETARICEDMGIKTAIMVSDTAPDRRAESAALMNIPGVDAVVTVSEAADISWPAPPVETIIAGNPEVEAYLANLTELPGVTICGVTNNQGASKLQSMIY
;
A
#
# COMPACT_ATOMS: atom_id res chain seq x y z
N THR A 1 7.02 -5.66 -14.13
CA THR A 1 7.89 -4.51 -13.79
C THR A 1 9.34 -4.90 -13.48
N LYS A 2 9.83 -6.11 -13.84
CA LYS A 2 11.22 -6.51 -13.56
C LYS A 2 12.21 -5.56 -14.25
N GLY A 3 13.20 -5.05 -13.51
CA GLY A 3 14.20 -4.10 -14.00
C GLY A 3 13.69 -2.67 -14.22
N MET A 4 12.43 -2.37 -13.86
CA MET A 4 11.91 -1.01 -13.94
C MET A 4 12.60 -0.12 -12.90
N LEU A 5 13.04 1.06 -13.34
CA LEU A 5 13.58 2.09 -12.45
C LEU A 5 12.45 3.00 -11.95
N PRO A 6 12.63 3.70 -10.82
CA PRO A 6 11.66 4.69 -10.38
C PRO A 6 11.43 5.77 -11.44
N VAL A 7 10.16 6.15 -11.65
CA VAL A 7 9.76 7.16 -12.62
C VAL A 7 8.84 8.19 -11.97
N THR A 8 9.00 9.45 -12.36
CA THR A 8 8.07 10.51 -12.00
C THR A 8 6.83 10.42 -12.88
N LEU A 9 5.65 10.47 -12.27
CA LEU A 9 4.39 10.60 -13.00
C LEU A 9 3.67 11.86 -12.51
N HIS A 10 2.95 12.52 -13.40
CA HIS A 10 1.96 13.48 -12.97
C HIS A 10 0.85 12.72 -12.21
N PRO A 11 0.31 13.22 -11.08
CA PRO A 11 -0.66 12.45 -10.32
C PRO A 11 -1.94 12.12 -11.12
N ASN A 12 -2.34 12.96 -12.07
CA ASN A 12 -3.43 12.63 -13.01
C ASN A 12 -3.13 11.41 -13.89
N GLU A 13 -1.88 11.16 -14.29
CA GLU A 13 -1.55 9.93 -15.05
C GLU A 13 -1.88 8.69 -14.23
N TRP A 14 -1.62 8.74 -12.92
CA TRP A 14 -1.98 7.67 -11.99
C TRP A 14 -3.51 7.47 -11.93
N LEU A 15 -4.25 8.57 -11.77
CA LEU A 15 -5.72 8.54 -11.72
C LEU A 15 -6.36 8.10 -13.04
N ASP A 16 -5.72 8.42 -14.17
CA ASP A 16 -6.15 8.02 -15.52
C ASP A 16 -5.78 6.57 -15.88
N GLY A 17 -5.10 5.85 -14.98
CA GLY A 17 -4.80 4.42 -15.14
C GLY A 17 -3.43 4.11 -15.76
N ALA A 18 -2.45 5.01 -15.67
CA ALA A 18 -1.06 4.69 -16.03
C ALA A 18 -0.50 3.52 -15.22
N MET A 19 -1.05 3.31 -14.01
CA MET A 19 -0.77 2.15 -13.17
C MET A 19 -1.98 1.23 -13.14
N VAL A 20 -1.78 0.02 -13.65
CA VAL A 20 -2.73 -1.09 -13.53
C VAL A 20 -2.10 -2.20 -12.72
N ILE A 21 -2.96 -2.94 -12.05
CA ILE A 21 -2.55 -4.00 -11.16
C ILE A 21 -2.62 -5.36 -11.85
N SER A 22 -1.75 -6.28 -11.45
CA SER A 22 -1.85 -7.67 -11.87
C SER A 22 -2.79 -8.40 -10.94
N TYR A 23 -3.92 -8.88 -11.46
CA TYR A 23 -4.86 -9.71 -10.71
C TYR A 23 -4.17 -11.03 -10.34
N SER A 24 -3.62 -11.09 -9.14
CA SER A 24 -2.94 -12.26 -8.59
C SER A 24 -3.44 -12.52 -7.18
N TRP A 25 -3.59 -13.78 -6.81
CA TRP A 25 -4.04 -14.18 -5.48
C TRP A 25 -3.15 -13.61 -4.36
N GLY A 26 -1.85 -13.42 -4.64
CA GLY A 26 -0.90 -12.77 -3.73
C GLY A 26 -1.15 -11.26 -3.53
N ALA A 27 -1.91 -10.63 -4.43
CA ALA A 27 -2.40 -9.26 -4.29
C ALA A 27 -3.77 -9.19 -3.61
N ARG A 28 -4.30 -10.29 -3.05
CA ARG A 28 -5.48 -10.33 -2.15
C ARG A 28 -6.71 -9.56 -2.66
N GLY A 29 -6.96 -9.64 -3.96
CA GLY A 29 -8.11 -8.97 -4.57
C GLY A 29 -7.98 -7.46 -4.67
N LEU A 30 -6.77 -6.88 -4.53
CA LEU A 30 -6.52 -5.49 -4.88
C LEU A 30 -7.06 -5.20 -6.28
N GLU A 31 -7.58 -3.99 -6.46
CA GLU A 31 -8.31 -3.55 -7.65
C GLU A 31 -7.63 -2.35 -8.31
N THR A 32 -7.71 -2.27 -9.64
CA THR A 32 -7.30 -1.07 -10.39
C THR A 32 -8.11 0.15 -9.95
N TYR A 33 -9.34 -0.06 -9.47
CA TYR A 33 -10.22 0.98 -8.98
C TYR A 33 -9.56 1.88 -7.93
N PHE A 34 -8.92 1.32 -6.90
CA PHE A 34 -8.28 2.13 -5.86
C PHE A 34 -6.97 2.76 -6.30
N HIS A 35 -6.35 2.29 -7.39
CA HIS A 35 -5.22 2.97 -8.00
C HIS A 35 -5.72 4.19 -8.78
N GLN A 36 -6.81 4.06 -9.54
CA GLN A 36 -7.42 5.19 -10.26
C GLN A 36 -8.19 6.16 -9.35
N ASN A 37 -8.59 5.73 -8.16
CA ASN A 37 -9.27 6.53 -7.14
C ASN A 37 -8.40 6.66 -5.88
N HIS A 38 -7.10 6.90 -6.06
CA HIS A 38 -6.11 6.81 -5.00
C HIS A 38 -6.38 7.83 -3.87
N PRO A 39 -6.77 7.38 -2.65
CA PRO A 39 -7.21 8.26 -1.58
C PRO A 39 -6.17 9.28 -1.13
N ILE A 40 -4.90 8.86 -1.02
CA ILE A 40 -3.79 9.76 -0.66
C ILE A 40 -3.58 10.83 -1.74
N ILE A 41 -3.55 10.46 -3.03
CA ILE A 41 -3.40 11.45 -4.11
C ILE A 41 -4.55 12.46 -4.08
N LEU A 42 -5.79 11.98 -3.90
CA LEU A 42 -6.97 12.84 -3.85
C LEU A 42 -6.95 13.80 -2.63
N ASP A 43 -6.54 13.33 -1.45
CA ASP A 43 -6.42 14.19 -0.27
C ASP A 43 -5.27 15.21 -0.42
N LEU A 44 -4.12 14.81 -0.99
CA LEU A 44 -3.02 15.72 -1.28
C LEU A 44 -3.44 16.81 -2.28
N TYR A 45 -4.21 16.46 -3.32
CA TYR A 45 -4.81 17.46 -4.21
C TYR A 45 -5.74 18.41 -3.48
N ARG A 46 -6.62 17.91 -2.62
CA ARG A 46 -7.54 18.74 -1.83
C ARG A 46 -6.77 19.74 -0.95
N ARG A 47 -5.74 19.27 -0.24
CA ARG A 47 -4.87 20.11 0.60
C ARG A 47 -4.05 21.11 -0.20
N HIS A 48 -3.62 20.71 -1.40
CA HIS A 48 -2.93 21.60 -2.33
C HIS A 48 -3.83 22.75 -2.81
N GLN A 49 -5.07 22.46 -3.18
CA GLN A 49 -6.04 23.46 -3.65
C GLN A 49 -6.34 24.53 -2.59
N VAL A 50 -6.42 24.12 -1.31
CA VAL A 50 -6.62 25.05 -0.18
C VAL A 50 -5.31 25.68 0.32
N LYS A 51 -4.18 25.43 -0.35
CA LYS A 51 -2.85 25.96 -0.05
C LYS A 51 -2.32 25.58 1.34
N GLU A 52 -2.72 24.42 1.85
CA GLU A 52 -2.15 23.84 3.08
C GLU A 52 -0.76 23.26 2.82
N LEU A 53 -0.52 22.74 1.61
CA LEU A 53 0.75 22.20 1.14
C LEU A 53 0.93 22.36 -0.38
N THR A 54 2.13 22.11 -0.88
CA THR A 54 2.39 21.98 -2.32
C THR A 54 2.54 20.51 -2.67
N PHE A 55 1.60 19.95 -3.44
CA PHE A 55 1.72 18.58 -3.92
C PHE A 55 2.57 18.56 -5.20
N THR A 56 3.82 18.10 -5.08
CA THR A 56 4.84 18.23 -6.13
C THR A 56 4.79 17.13 -7.19
N GLY A 57 4.19 15.96 -6.89
CA GLY A 57 4.03 14.87 -7.85
C GLY A 57 4.01 13.50 -7.19
N VAL A 58 4.11 12.44 -8.00
CA VAL A 58 4.21 11.06 -7.54
C VAL A 58 5.37 10.32 -8.20
N ILE A 59 5.95 9.36 -7.50
CA ILE A 59 7.05 8.52 -7.98
C ILE A 59 6.56 7.08 -7.99
N ALA A 60 6.46 6.47 -9.17
CA ALA A 60 6.18 5.05 -9.28
C ALA A 60 7.49 4.27 -9.19
N THR A 61 7.55 3.27 -8.30
CA THR A 61 8.72 2.40 -8.13
C THR A 61 8.32 0.93 -8.20
N ALA A 62 9.30 0.06 -8.45
CA ALA A 62 9.14 -1.39 -8.41
C ALA A 62 9.98 -1.97 -7.28
N SER A 63 9.37 -2.86 -6.49
CA SER A 63 10.10 -3.69 -5.53
C SER A 63 10.91 -4.76 -6.26
N SER A 64 12.07 -5.12 -5.70
CA SER A 64 12.86 -6.26 -6.15
C SER A 64 13.11 -7.27 -5.04
N GLY A 65 13.21 -8.55 -5.44
CA GLY A 65 13.71 -9.61 -4.57
C GLY A 65 15.25 -9.66 -4.49
N LEU A 66 15.96 -8.82 -5.23
CA LEU A 66 17.41 -8.72 -5.22
C LEU A 66 17.85 -7.47 -4.46
N LEU A 67 18.74 -7.64 -3.48
CA LEU A 67 19.19 -6.54 -2.61
C LEU A 67 19.81 -5.36 -3.38
N ASP A 68 20.61 -5.65 -4.41
CA ASP A 68 21.24 -4.59 -5.22
C ASP A 68 20.21 -3.76 -5.99
N GLU A 69 19.14 -4.40 -6.48
CA GLU A 69 18.07 -3.70 -7.19
C GLU A 69 17.20 -2.89 -6.22
N LEU A 70 16.91 -3.43 -5.04
CA LEU A 70 16.22 -2.72 -3.96
C LEU A 70 16.98 -1.45 -3.58
N ASN A 71 18.27 -1.58 -3.25
CA ASN A 71 19.11 -0.45 -2.85
C ASN A 71 19.19 0.60 -3.94
N ARG A 72 19.34 0.17 -5.21
CA ARG A 72 19.34 1.07 -6.37
C ARG A 72 18.01 1.80 -6.49
N ASN A 73 16.88 1.10 -6.40
CA ASN A 73 15.56 1.68 -6.59
C ASN A 73 15.21 2.65 -5.45
N ALA A 74 15.50 2.28 -4.19
CA ALA A 74 15.30 3.13 -3.03
C ALA A 74 16.14 4.43 -3.13
N MET A 75 17.41 4.30 -3.50
CA MET A 75 18.29 5.45 -3.72
C MET A 75 17.75 6.34 -4.85
N LEU A 76 17.44 5.79 -6.02
CA LEU A 76 16.95 6.59 -7.15
C LEU A 76 15.64 7.31 -6.84
N ALA A 77 14.67 6.64 -6.18
CA ALA A 77 13.42 7.27 -5.78
C ALA A 77 13.65 8.44 -4.80
N SER A 78 14.54 8.26 -3.83
CA SER A 78 14.88 9.30 -2.84
C SER A 78 15.59 10.49 -3.48
N GLN A 79 16.51 10.23 -4.43
CA GLN A 79 17.21 11.27 -5.18
C GLN A 79 16.25 12.09 -6.06
N ILE A 80 15.28 11.44 -6.71
CA ILE A 80 14.22 12.11 -7.46
C ILE A 80 13.38 12.99 -6.52
N ALA A 81 12.95 12.45 -5.37
CA ALA A 81 12.18 13.20 -4.39
C ALA A 81 12.92 14.46 -3.92
N LYS A 82 14.22 14.34 -3.60
CA LYS A 82 15.02 15.47 -3.13
C LYS A 82 15.33 16.50 -4.20
N HIS A 83 15.87 16.05 -5.34
CA HIS A 83 16.55 16.92 -6.28
C HIS A 83 15.67 17.32 -7.47
N THR A 84 14.72 16.48 -7.85
CA THR A 84 13.79 16.78 -8.95
C THR A 84 12.50 17.39 -8.43
N MET A 85 11.93 16.83 -7.37
CA MET A 85 10.66 17.31 -6.81
C MET A 85 10.84 18.34 -5.69
N HIS A 86 12.05 18.49 -5.14
CA HIS A 86 12.30 19.37 -3.99
C HIS A 86 11.35 19.12 -2.82
N ALA A 87 11.01 17.84 -2.57
CA ALA A 87 10.04 17.47 -1.56
C ALA A 87 10.59 17.69 -0.14
N ASP A 88 9.78 18.31 0.72
CA ASP A 88 10.03 18.40 2.17
C ASP A 88 9.52 17.16 2.92
N ALA A 89 8.53 16.47 2.33
CA ALA A 89 7.94 15.27 2.88
C ALA A 89 7.48 14.29 1.79
N ALA A 90 7.43 13.00 2.10
CA ALA A 90 6.97 11.94 1.22
C ALA A 90 6.05 10.96 1.97
N ILE A 91 4.97 10.53 1.31
CA ILE A 91 4.13 9.41 1.76
C ILE A 91 4.49 8.21 0.90
N ILE A 92 4.85 7.09 1.53
CA ILE A 92 5.30 5.88 0.82
C ILE A 92 4.26 4.77 1.03
N THR A 93 3.65 4.34 -0.07
CA THR A 93 2.68 3.23 -0.12
C THR A 93 3.25 2.05 -0.89
N LYS A 94 2.62 0.88 -0.77
CA LYS A 94 3.02 -0.34 -1.48
C LYS A 94 1.84 -1.07 -2.11
N TYR A 95 2.15 -1.82 -3.16
CA TYR A 95 1.17 -2.63 -3.90
C TYR A 95 0.84 -3.97 -3.22
N ALA A 96 1.66 -4.51 -2.31
CA ALA A 96 1.37 -5.79 -1.64
C ALA A 96 2.24 -6.00 -0.38
N GLY A 97 2.06 -7.14 0.30
CA GLY A 97 3.03 -7.66 1.29
C GLY A 97 4.32 -8.19 0.64
N GLY A 98 5.26 -8.68 1.47
CA GLY A 98 6.52 -9.27 1.02
C GLY A 98 7.64 -8.24 0.79
N ALA A 99 8.48 -8.48 -0.23
CA ALA A 99 9.64 -7.64 -0.57
C ALA A 99 9.35 -6.11 -0.59
N PRO A 100 8.20 -5.62 -1.10
CA PRO A 100 7.90 -4.18 -1.08
C PRO A 100 7.96 -3.52 0.29
N HIS A 101 7.80 -4.29 1.36
CA HIS A 101 7.94 -3.80 2.73
C HIS A 101 9.38 -3.37 3.03
N SER A 102 10.38 -4.13 2.58
CA SER A 102 11.79 -3.78 2.71
C SER A 102 12.17 -2.58 1.85
N ASP A 103 11.72 -2.54 0.59
CA ASP A 103 11.99 -1.42 -0.33
C ASP A 103 11.45 -0.09 0.23
N MET A 104 10.24 -0.11 0.81
CA MET A 104 9.61 1.06 1.42
C MET A 104 10.43 1.63 2.57
N PHE A 105 10.84 0.78 3.50
CA PHE A 105 11.60 1.21 4.68
C PHE A 105 12.98 1.74 4.31
N GLU A 106 13.68 1.09 3.36
CA GLU A 106 14.96 1.61 2.89
C GLU A 106 14.80 2.93 2.14
N THR A 107 13.75 3.08 1.33
CA THR A 107 13.43 4.37 0.68
C THR A 107 13.14 5.44 1.72
N ALA A 108 12.38 5.11 2.77
CA ALA A 108 12.09 6.04 3.86
C ALA A 108 13.37 6.49 4.58
N ARG A 109 14.22 5.53 4.95
CA ARG A 109 15.50 5.77 5.61
C ARG A 109 16.39 6.72 4.82
N ILE A 110 16.54 6.49 3.51
CA ILE A 110 17.35 7.36 2.63
C ILE A 110 16.72 8.76 2.50
N CYS A 111 15.39 8.86 2.36
CA CYS A 111 14.69 10.14 2.36
C CYS A 111 14.95 10.94 3.65
N GLU A 112 14.84 10.30 4.81
CA GLU A 112 15.07 10.93 6.12
C GLU A 112 16.52 11.37 6.30
N ASP A 113 17.50 10.55 5.90
CA ASP A 113 18.92 10.92 5.87
C ASP A 113 19.19 12.18 5.02
N MET A 114 18.35 12.41 4.00
CA MET A 114 18.40 13.57 3.12
C MET A 114 17.52 14.74 3.61
N GLY A 115 16.90 14.61 4.78
CA GLY A 115 16.04 15.60 5.42
C GLY A 115 14.64 15.72 4.81
N ILE A 116 14.13 14.66 4.17
CA ILE A 116 12.74 14.55 3.71
C ILE A 116 11.97 13.75 4.75
N LYS A 117 10.95 14.36 5.36
CA LYS A 117 10.10 13.66 6.34
C LYS A 117 9.25 12.60 5.65
N THR A 118 9.09 11.44 6.27
CA THR A 118 8.40 10.30 5.67
C THR A 118 7.27 9.82 6.54
N ALA A 119 6.18 9.43 5.89
CA ALA A 119 5.13 8.63 6.50
C ALA A 119 4.92 7.38 5.64
N ILE A 120 5.07 6.21 6.24
CA ILE A 120 4.96 4.95 5.52
C ILE A 120 3.69 4.19 5.90
N MET A 121 3.03 3.60 4.92
CA MET A 121 1.83 2.79 5.13
C MET A 121 2.20 1.31 5.02
N VAL A 122 2.27 0.66 6.18
CA VAL A 122 2.61 -0.76 6.31
C VAL A 122 1.35 -1.59 6.54
N SER A 123 1.50 -2.89 6.42
CA SER A 123 0.43 -3.82 6.75
C SER A 123 0.95 -4.95 7.64
N ASP A 124 0.17 -5.27 8.67
CA ASP A 124 0.51 -6.27 9.69
C ASP A 124 0.17 -7.69 9.21
N THR A 125 1.13 -8.61 9.30
CA THR A 125 0.92 -10.06 9.06
C THR A 125 1.18 -10.93 10.28
N ALA A 126 1.54 -10.35 11.42
CA ALA A 126 1.79 -11.06 12.67
C ALA A 126 0.46 -11.52 13.30
N PRO A 127 0.35 -12.81 13.67
CA PRO A 127 -0.89 -13.36 14.21
C PRO A 127 -1.09 -13.04 15.70
N ASP A 128 -0.09 -12.45 16.37
CA ASP A 128 -0.03 -12.29 17.82
C ASP A 128 -0.66 -11.00 18.34
N ARG A 129 -1.12 -10.12 17.44
CA ARG A 129 -1.86 -8.87 17.73
C ARG A 129 -1.07 -7.89 18.59
N ARG A 130 0.27 -7.93 18.53
CA ARG A 130 1.16 -7.02 19.25
C ARG A 130 1.57 -5.87 18.35
N ALA A 131 1.58 -4.65 18.89
CA ALA A 131 1.97 -3.46 18.12
C ALA A 131 3.41 -3.56 17.60
N GLU A 132 4.30 -4.15 18.40
CA GLU A 132 5.72 -4.35 18.05
C GLU A 132 5.87 -5.35 16.88
N SER A 133 5.03 -6.38 16.86
CA SER A 133 4.99 -7.37 15.79
C SER A 133 4.32 -6.82 14.53
N ALA A 134 3.35 -5.91 14.69
CA ALA A 134 2.57 -5.32 13.61
C ALA A 134 3.36 -4.41 12.68
N ALA A 135 4.44 -3.80 13.18
CA ALA A 135 5.34 -3.01 12.36
C ALA A 135 6.17 -3.88 11.38
N LEU A 136 6.29 -5.19 11.65
CA LEU A 136 7.15 -6.18 10.98
C LEU A 136 8.66 -5.86 10.96
N MET A 137 9.03 -4.58 11.00
CA MET A 137 10.38 -4.06 10.99
C MET A 137 10.41 -2.67 11.65
N ASN A 138 11.56 -2.33 12.22
CA ASN A 138 11.85 -1.00 12.73
C ASN A 138 13.24 -0.58 12.24
N ILE A 139 13.34 0.61 11.66
CA ILE A 139 14.60 1.21 11.23
C ILE A 139 14.76 2.56 11.94
N PRO A 140 15.88 2.80 12.65
CA PRO A 140 16.14 4.09 13.26
C PRO A 140 16.02 5.24 12.24
N GLY A 141 15.26 6.28 12.59
CA GLY A 141 15.01 7.44 11.73
C GLY A 141 13.72 7.37 10.91
N VAL A 142 13.05 6.22 10.82
CA VAL A 142 11.72 6.11 10.20
C VAL A 142 10.65 6.24 11.29
N ASP A 143 10.24 7.48 11.56
CA ASP A 143 9.49 7.82 12.79
C ASP A 143 7.96 7.74 12.65
N ALA A 144 7.41 7.78 11.43
CA ALA A 144 5.96 7.73 11.19
C ALA A 144 5.55 6.51 10.38
N VAL A 145 5.15 5.45 11.10
CA VAL A 145 4.65 4.19 10.53
C VAL A 145 3.15 4.07 10.81
N VAL A 146 2.36 3.96 9.74
CA VAL A 146 0.91 3.73 9.81
C VAL A 146 0.63 2.30 9.40
N THR A 147 0.20 1.47 10.35
CA THR A 147 -0.20 0.08 10.06
C THR A 147 -1.67 0.01 9.69
N VAL A 148 -1.96 -0.59 8.53
CA VAL A 148 -3.30 -1.03 8.14
C VAL A 148 -3.38 -2.53 8.39
N SER A 149 -4.40 -2.98 9.13
CA SER A 149 -4.59 -4.41 9.39
C SER A 149 -4.79 -5.16 8.06
N GLU A 150 -4.22 -6.36 7.96
CA GLU A 150 -4.52 -7.30 6.88
C GLU A 150 -5.85 -8.04 7.10
N ALA A 151 -6.63 -7.67 8.13
CA ALA A 151 -7.93 -8.23 8.49
C ALA A 151 -7.93 -9.77 8.64
N ALA A 152 -6.78 -10.35 9.00
CA ALA A 152 -6.61 -11.78 9.22
C ALA A 152 -7.33 -12.25 10.49
N ASP A 153 -7.58 -11.35 11.44
CA ASP A 153 -8.27 -11.59 12.70
C ASP A 153 -9.74 -11.14 12.71
N ILE A 154 -10.29 -10.81 11.53
CA ILE A 154 -11.67 -10.33 11.37
C ILE A 154 -12.45 -11.28 10.47
N SER A 155 -13.63 -11.70 10.92
CA SER A 155 -14.60 -12.42 10.11
C SER A 155 -16.01 -11.87 10.33
N TRP A 156 -16.87 -12.04 9.32
CA TRP A 156 -18.29 -11.70 9.39
C TRP A 156 -19.14 -12.94 9.11
N PRO A 157 -20.33 -13.08 9.72
CA PRO A 157 -21.25 -14.15 9.35
C PRO A 157 -21.60 -14.11 7.85
N ALA A 158 -21.54 -15.25 7.18
CA ALA A 158 -21.96 -15.42 5.80
C ALA A 158 -23.38 -16.02 5.78
N PRO A 159 -24.43 -15.21 5.60
CA PRO A 159 -25.80 -15.75 5.56
C PRO A 159 -25.99 -16.60 4.28
N PRO A 160 -26.86 -17.63 4.33
CA PRO A 160 -27.23 -18.38 3.13
C PRO A 160 -27.76 -17.46 2.03
N VAL A 161 -27.33 -17.73 0.79
CA VAL A 161 -27.76 -16.99 -0.40
C VAL A 161 -28.63 -17.88 -1.30
N GLU A 162 -29.57 -17.27 -2.01
CA GLU A 162 -30.44 -17.98 -2.96
C GLU A 162 -29.68 -18.42 -4.22
N THR A 163 -28.63 -17.70 -4.60
CA THR A 163 -27.88 -17.93 -5.84
C THR A 163 -26.39 -17.81 -5.59
N ILE A 164 -25.64 -18.79 -6.10
CA ILE A 164 -24.17 -18.83 -6.03
C ILE A 164 -23.64 -18.73 -7.46
N ILE A 165 -22.71 -17.80 -7.67
CA ILE A 165 -22.00 -17.63 -8.94
C ILE A 165 -20.55 -18.01 -8.70
N ALA A 166 -20.09 -19.09 -9.33
CA ALA A 166 -18.76 -19.65 -9.14
C ALA A 166 -18.09 -19.98 -10.47
N GLY A 167 -16.75 -19.97 -10.48
CA GLY A 167 -15.96 -20.30 -11.67
C GLY A 167 -15.94 -21.79 -12.03
N ASN A 168 -16.31 -22.67 -11.09
CA ASN A 168 -16.40 -24.12 -11.26
C ASN A 168 -17.22 -24.77 -10.12
N PRO A 169 -17.61 -26.06 -10.24
CA PRO A 169 -18.40 -26.75 -9.23
C PRO A 169 -17.73 -26.92 -7.85
N GLU A 170 -16.40 -26.99 -7.78
CA GLU A 170 -15.69 -27.09 -6.50
C GLU A 170 -15.82 -25.79 -5.69
N VAL A 171 -15.67 -24.65 -6.37
CA VAL A 171 -15.86 -23.32 -5.78
C VAL A 171 -17.32 -23.11 -5.39
N GLU A 172 -18.27 -23.59 -6.21
CA GLU A 172 -19.70 -23.54 -5.88
C GLU A 172 -20.00 -24.29 -4.59
N ALA A 173 -19.51 -25.53 -4.45
CA ALA A 173 -19.69 -26.32 -3.24
C ALA A 173 -19.02 -25.70 -2.01
N TYR A 174 -17.85 -25.08 -2.17
CA TYR A 174 -17.20 -24.31 -1.10
C TYR A 174 -18.05 -23.13 -0.65
N LEU A 175 -18.52 -22.30 -1.60
CA LEU A 175 -19.33 -21.11 -1.31
C LEU A 175 -20.69 -21.48 -0.71
N ALA A 176 -21.30 -22.60 -1.11
CA ALA A 176 -22.57 -23.08 -0.59
C ALA A 176 -22.52 -23.44 0.90
N ASN A 177 -21.35 -23.82 1.40
CA ASN A 177 -21.13 -24.20 2.79
C ASN A 177 -20.41 -23.11 3.59
N LEU A 178 -20.23 -21.93 3.01
CA LEU A 178 -19.53 -20.83 3.67
C LEU A 178 -20.41 -20.26 4.80
N THR A 179 -19.88 -20.29 6.02
CA THR A 179 -20.57 -19.79 7.23
C THR A 179 -20.01 -18.47 7.74
N GLU A 180 -18.77 -18.17 7.36
CA GLU A 180 -18.09 -16.91 7.68
C GLU A 180 -17.34 -16.40 6.45
N LEU A 181 -17.28 -15.08 6.32
CA LEU A 181 -16.45 -14.34 5.38
C LEU A 181 -15.21 -13.83 6.13
N PRO A 182 -14.03 -14.46 5.96
CA PRO A 182 -12.79 -13.94 6.51
C PRO A 182 -12.42 -12.62 5.83
N GLY A 183 -11.95 -11.63 6.57
CA GLY A 183 -11.67 -10.31 5.99
C GLY A 183 -10.58 -10.28 4.93
N VAL A 184 -9.64 -11.21 4.99
CA VAL A 184 -8.65 -11.45 3.93
C VAL A 184 -9.24 -11.84 2.58
N THR A 185 -10.51 -12.28 2.54
CA THR A 185 -11.19 -12.67 1.29
C THR A 185 -12.06 -11.56 0.70
N ILE A 186 -12.26 -10.48 1.45
CA ILE A 186 -13.14 -9.38 1.02
C ILE A 186 -12.29 -8.29 0.36
N CYS A 187 -12.51 -8.14 -0.95
CA CYS A 187 -11.99 -7.06 -1.77
C CYS A 187 -12.17 -5.68 -1.09
N GLY A 188 -11.09 -4.90 -1.03
CA GLY A 188 -11.08 -3.55 -0.44
C GLY A 188 -11.02 -3.46 1.09
N VAL A 189 -11.14 -4.57 1.84
CA VAL A 189 -10.98 -4.54 3.32
C VAL A 189 -9.55 -4.15 3.70
N THR A 190 -8.57 -4.72 3.01
CA THR A 190 -7.15 -4.37 3.15
C THR A 190 -6.75 -3.45 2.00
N ASN A 191 -6.39 -2.21 2.30
CA ASN A 191 -6.01 -1.25 1.26
C ASN A 191 -4.76 -0.44 1.67
N ASN A 192 -3.63 -0.77 1.04
CA ASN A 192 -2.35 -0.09 1.25
C ASN A 192 -2.25 1.27 0.52
N GLN A 193 -3.36 1.79 -0.02
CA GLN A 193 -3.44 3.09 -0.71
C GLN A 193 -4.20 4.15 0.12
N GLY A 194 -4.57 3.81 1.36
CA GLY A 194 -5.24 4.72 2.30
C GLY A 194 -6.77 4.76 2.18
N ALA A 195 -7.41 3.78 1.53
CA ALA A 195 -8.87 3.72 1.47
C ALA A 195 -9.50 3.27 2.79
N SER A 196 -8.74 2.58 3.63
CA SER A 196 -9.19 2.14 4.95
C SER A 196 -9.43 3.36 5.85
N LYS A 197 -10.62 3.46 6.42
CA LYS A 197 -10.92 4.45 7.45
C LYS A 197 -10.26 3.99 8.75
N LEU A 198 -9.06 4.50 9.01
CA LEU A 198 -8.34 4.20 10.24
C LEU A 198 -8.98 4.90 11.42
N GLN A 199 -9.19 4.16 12.50
CA GLN A 199 -9.45 4.72 13.82
C GLN A 199 -8.12 4.67 14.58
N SER A 200 -7.59 5.82 14.99
CA SER A 200 -6.37 5.86 15.80
C SER A 200 -6.68 5.24 17.17
N MET A 201 -6.02 4.13 17.50
CA MET A 201 -5.86 3.68 18.87
C MET A 201 -4.50 4.20 19.33
N ILE A 202 -4.52 5.25 20.16
CA ILE A 202 -3.30 5.74 20.82
C ILE A 202 -3.15 4.89 22.08
N TYR A 203 -2.08 4.10 22.14
CA TYR A 203 -1.65 3.39 23.35
C TYR A 203 -0.63 4.24 24.10
#